data_AF-A0A401QJM0-F1
#
_entry.id   AF-A0A401QJM0-F1
#
_cell.length_a   1.000
_cell.length_b   1.000
_cell.length_c   1.000
_cell.angle_alpha   90.00
_cell.angle_beta   90.00
_cell.angle_gamma   90.00
#
_symmetry.space_group_name_H-M   'P 1'
#
loop_
_entity.id
_entity.type
_entity.pdbx_description
1 polymer ?
#
loop_
_entity_poly.entity_id
_entity_poly.type
_entity_poly.pdbx_seq_one_letter_code
_entity_poly.pdbx_strand_id
1 'polypeptide(L)'
;YGHTVPLSDGGKAFCMIYSLIGIPFTLLFLASMVQRIMVHVTRRPIQYIHTRWGYPKQSVALVHALLLGLLITSCFFFVPAAIFSNLEQDWNFLESIYFCFISLSTIGLGDYVPGEVQHQQFRELYKLGITGQYLHTC
;
A
#
# COMPACT_ATOMS: atom_id res chain seq x y z
N TYR A 1 -1.95 -12.55 3.87
CA TYR A 1 -1.68 -12.74 5.30
C TYR A 1 -2.17 -14.08 5.82
N GLY A 2 -3.42 -14.52 5.59
CA GLY A 2 -3.82 -15.89 5.96
C GLY A 2 -3.95 -16.17 7.46
N HIS A 3 -3.84 -15.15 8.33
CA HIS A 3 -4.22 -15.24 9.75
C HIS A 3 -5.73 -15.45 9.93
N THR A 4 -6.53 -15.04 8.94
CA THR A 4 -7.97 -15.30 8.84
C THR A 4 -8.27 -16.02 7.52
N VAL A 5 -8.89 -17.21 7.61
CA VAL A 5 -9.18 -18.06 6.45
C VAL A 5 -10.60 -18.62 6.51
N PRO A 6 -11.26 -18.87 5.36
CA PRO A 6 -12.58 -19.49 5.35
C PRO A 6 -12.51 -20.95 5.81
N LEU A 7 -13.22 -21.27 6.89
CA LEU A 7 -13.24 -22.63 7.47
C LEU A 7 -14.31 -23.52 6.81
N SER A 8 -15.47 -22.95 6.48
CA SER A 8 -16.59 -23.67 5.87
C SER A 8 -16.38 -23.93 4.38
N ASP A 9 -16.92 -25.04 3.88
CA ASP A 9 -16.77 -25.39 2.46
C ASP A 9 -17.47 -24.40 1.53
N GLY A 10 -18.64 -23.88 1.94
CA GLY A 10 -19.30 -22.77 1.25
C GLY A 10 -18.46 -21.49 1.24
N GLY A 11 -17.80 -21.15 2.35
CA GLY A 11 -16.90 -19.99 2.42
C GLY A 11 -15.66 -20.14 1.53
N LYS A 12 -15.10 -21.35 1.43
CA LYS A 12 -13.98 -21.65 0.52
C LYS A 12 -14.41 -21.50 -0.94
N ALA A 13 -15.55 -22.07 -1.32
CA ALA A 13 -16.08 -21.96 -2.69
C ALA A 13 -16.37 -20.49 -3.07
N PHE A 14 -16.97 -19.72 -2.17
CA PHE A 14 -17.17 -18.28 -2.36
C PHE A 14 -15.85 -17.54 -2.57
N CYS A 15 -14.84 -17.82 -1.73
CA CYS A 15 -13.52 -17.19 -1.82
C CYS A 15 -12.84 -17.47 -3.18
N MET A 16 -12.98 -18.68 -3.73
CA MET A 16 -12.47 -19.02 -5.06
C MET A 16 -13.13 -18.18 -6.17
N ILE A 17 -14.47 -18.11 -6.17
CA ILE A 17 -15.23 -17.33 -7.17
C ILE A 17 -14.91 -15.84 -7.05
N TYR A 18 -14.87 -15.34 -5.82
CA TYR A 18 -14.52 -13.94 -5.52
C TYR A 18 -13.12 -13.61 -6.05
N SER A 19 -12.13 -14.47 -5.79
CA SER A 19 -10.75 -14.24 -6.24
C SER A 19 -10.62 -14.32 -7.76
N LEU A 20 -11.34 -15.24 -8.41
CA LEU A 20 -11.32 -15.42 -9.86
C LEU A 20 -11.77 -14.15 -10.60
N ILE A 21 -12.77 -13.44 -10.08
CA ILE A 21 -13.29 -12.20 -10.68
C ILE A 21 -12.53 -10.98 -10.13
N GLY A 22 -12.21 -10.99 -8.84
CA GLY A 22 -11.60 -9.87 -8.14
C GLY A 22 -10.17 -9.59 -8.60
N ILE A 23 -9.33 -10.61 -8.77
CA ILE A 23 -7.94 -10.43 -9.20
C ILE A 23 -7.82 -9.76 -10.58
N PRO A 24 -8.48 -10.23 -11.67
CA PRO A 24 -8.38 -9.54 -12.95
C PRO A 24 -8.96 -8.13 -12.88
N PHE A 25 -10.05 -7.92 -12.13
CA PHE A 25 -10.62 -6.60 -11.94
C PHE A 25 -9.65 -5.65 -11.21
N THR A 26 -9.01 -6.07 -10.11
CA THR A 26 -8.05 -5.25 -9.37
C THR A 26 -6.80 -4.96 -10.19
N LEU A 27 -6.32 -5.90 -10.99
CA LEU A 27 -5.20 -5.67 -11.90
C LEU A 27 -5.53 -4.63 -12.98
N LEU A 28 -6.70 -4.73 -13.61
CA LEU A 28 -7.16 -3.74 -14.60
C LEU A 28 -7.32 -2.36 -13.97
N PHE A 29 -7.94 -2.30 -12.79
CA PHE A 29 -8.09 -1.06 -12.03
C PHE A 29 -6.72 -0.46 -11.70
N LEU A 30 -5.81 -1.24 -11.12
CA LEU A 30 -4.46 -0.78 -10.76
C LEU A 30 -3.70 -0.28 -11.99
N ALA A 31 -3.75 -1.01 -13.11
CA ALA A 31 -3.10 -0.59 -14.36
C ALA A 31 -3.65 0.76 -14.86
N SER A 32 -4.98 0.93 -14.84
CA SER A 32 -5.62 2.18 -15.26
C SER A 32 -5.23 3.36 -14.36
N MET A 33 -5.14 3.14 -13.05
CA MET A 33 -4.71 4.13 -12.08
C MET A 33 -3.25 4.50 -12.26
N VAL A 34 -2.36 3.51 -12.39
CA VAL A 34 -0.93 3.73 -12.62
C VAL A 34 -0.71 4.52 -13.91
N GLN A 35 -1.40 4.19 -15.00
CA GLN A 35 -1.30 4.94 -16.26
C GLN A 35 -1.70 6.40 -16.09
N ARG A 36 -2.83 6.67 -15.41
CA ARG A 36 -3.30 8.03 -15.16
C ARG A 36 -2.33 8.80 -14.26
N ILE A 37 -1.90 8.20 -13.16
CA ILE A 37 -0.94 8.81 -12.22
C ILE A 37 0.39 9.10 -12.92
N MET A 38 0.93 8.16 -13.70
CA MET A 38 2.20 8.32 -14.41
C MET A 38 2.19 9.52 -15.36
N VAL A 39 1.05 9.82 -16.00
CA VAL A 39 0.94 11.01 -16.85
C VAL A 39 1.13 12.29 -16.04
N HIS A 40 0.52 12.38 -14.86
CA HIS A 40 0.57 13.57 -14.02
C HIS A 40 1.87 13.69 -13.23
N VAL A 41 2.34 12.60 -12.64
CA VAL A 41 3.49 12.57 -11.73
C VAL A 41 4.82 12.53 -12.49
N THR A 42 4.88 11.89 -13.66
CA THR A 42 6.16 11.70 -14.37
C THR A 42 6.18 12.43 -15.71
N ARG A 43 5.21 12.15 -16.60
CA ARG A 43 5.26 12.63 -17.99
C ARG A 43 5.14 14.15 -18.10
N ARG A 44 4.14 14.76 -17.44
CA ARG A 44 3.91 16.21 -17.45
C ARG A 44 5.08 17.03 -16.87
N PRO A 45 5.62 16.74 -15.67
CA PRO A 45 6.70 17.55 -15.11
C PRO A 45 8.00 17.43 -15.90
N ILE A 46 8.37 16.23 -16.36
CA ILE A 46 9.58 16.06 -17.20
C ILE A 46 9.46 16.85 -18.50
N GLN A 47 8.29 16.79 -19.17
CA GLN A 47 8.05 17.56 -20.40
C GLN A 47 8.04 19.07 -20.15
N TYR A 48 7.50 19.51 -19.02
CA TYR A 48 7.48 20.92 -18.62
C TYR A 48 8.90 21.45 -18.40
N ILE A 49 9.73 20.74 -17.62
CA ILE A 49 11.11 21.13 -17.33
C ILE A 49 11.94 21.15 -18.61
N HIS A 50 11.84 20.12 -19.45
CA HIS A 50 12.53 20.07 -20.73
C HIS A 50 12.16 21.26 -21.63
N THR A 51 10.87 21.53 -21.82
CA THR A 51 10.40 22.59 -22.73
C THR A 51 10.70 23.98 -22.20
N ARG A 52 10.63 24.19 -20.88
CA ARG A 52 10.79 25.51 -20.27
C ARG A 52 12.25 25.89 -20.01
N TRP A 53 13.12 24.92 -19.71
CA TRP A 53 14.51 25.14 -19.27
C TRP A 53 15.55 24.56 -20.24
N GLY A 54 15.14 23.80 -21.26
CA GLY A 54 16.04 23.30 -22.32
C GLY A 54 16.96 22.15 -21.91
N TYR A 55 16.80 21.58 -20.71
CA TYR A 55 17.61 20.44 -20.26
C TYR A 55 17.31 19.15 -21.05
N PRO A 56 18.31 18.26 -21.27
CA PRO A 56 18.11 17.01 -21.98
C PRO A 56 17.17 16.08 -21.21
N LYS A 57 16.24 15.41 -21.94
CA LYS A 57 15.18 14.57 -21.33
C LYS A 57 15.73 13.46 -20.44
N GLN A 58 16.86 12.85 -20.81
CA GLN A 58 17.45 11.73 -20.09
C GLN A 58 17.92 12.14 -18.68
N SER A 59 18.64 13.25 -18.56
CA SER A 59 19.13 13.74 -17.27
C SER A 59 17.98 14.17 -16.36
N VAL A 60 16.97 14.89 -16.91
CA VAL A 60 15.78 15.28 -16.14
C VAL A 60 15.00 14.05 -15.69
N ALA A 61 14.82 13.06 -16.55
CA ALA A 61 14.12 11.82 -16.21
C ALA A 61 14.84 11.04 -15.12
N LEU A 62 16.17 10.94 -15.17
CA LEU A 62 16.96 10.24 -14.16
C LEU A 62 16.86 10.95 -12.80
N VAL A 63 17.09 12.26 -12.75
CA VAL A 63 16.98 13.04 -11.51
C VAL A 63 15.57 12.96 -10.94
N HIS A 64 14.54 13.11 -11.80
CA HIS A 64 13.15 12.98 -11.39
C HIS A 64 12.84 11.57 -10.84
N ALA A 65 13.32 10.51 -11.51
CA ALA A 65 13.13 9.14 -11.06
C ALA A 65 13.80 8.87 -9.70
N LEU A 66 15.02 9.38 -9.49
CA LEU A 66 15.70 9.28 -8.19
C LEU A 66 14.96 10.01 -7.08
N LEU A 67 14.55 11.27 -7.33
CA LEU A 67 13.80 12.06 -6.35
C LEU A 67 12.45 11.42 -6.02
N LEU A 68 11.72 10.97 -7.04
CA LEU A 68 10.43 10.30 -6.87
C LEU A 68 10.61 8.95 -6.14
N GLY A 69 11.64 8.19 -6.48
CA GLY A 69 11.97 6.93 -5.81
C GLY A 69 12.29 7.13 -4.32
N LEU A 70 13.10 8.12 -3.98
CA LEU A 70 13.37 8.49 -2.59
C LEU A 70 12.11 8.93 -1.85
N LEU A 71 11.26 9.74 -2.50
CA LEU A 71 9.98 10.18 -1.93
C LEU A 71 9.04 9.00 -1.67
N ILE A 72 8.84 8.12 -2.66
CA ILE A 72 7.96 6.95 -2.54
C ILE A 72 8.48 6.01 -1.45
N THR A 73 9.78 5.69 -1.45
CA THR A 73 10.36 4.85 -0.41
C THR A 73 10.17 5.47 0.97
N SER A 74 10.38 6.77 1.13
CA SER A 74 10.13 7.45 2.40
C SER A 74 8.66 7.41 2.82
N CYS A 75 7.75 7.77 1.93
CA CYS A 75 6.32 7.84 2.23
C CYS A 75 5.66 6.47 2.46
N PHE A 76 6.15 5.41 1.83
CA PHE A 76 5.53 4.07 1.89
C PHE A 76 6.30 3.08 2.79
N PHE A 77 7.57 3.34 3.12
CA PHE A 77 8.33 2.49 4.05
C PHE A 77 8.65 3.22 5.35
N PHE A 78 9.41 4.32 5.32
CA PHE A 78 9.92 4.93 6.55
C PHE A 78 8.83 5.62 7.38
N VAL A 79 7.92 6.37 6.74
CA VAL A 79 6.81 7.03 7.45
C VAL A 79 5.85 6.00 8.06
N PRO A 80 5.35 5.00 7.33
CA PRO A 80 4.49 3.98 7.93
C PRO A 80 5.24 3.15 8.97
N ALA A 81 6.52 2.81 8.75
CA ALA A 81 7.29 2.07 9.74
C ALA A 81 7.45 2.85 11.06
N ALA A 82 7.66 4.16 11.00
CA ALA A 82 7.70 5.00 12.19
C ALA A 82 6.33 5.05 12.88
N ILE A 83 5.24 5.09 12.12
CA ILE A 83 3.89 5.03 12.68
C ILE A 83 3.65 3.68 13.38
N PHE A 84 3.89 2.57 12.68
CA PHE A 84 3.68 1.22 13.21
C PHE A 84 4.56 0.93 14.42
N SER A 85 5.81 1.36 14.46
CA SER A 85 6.69 1.16 15.63
C SER A 85 6.26 1.95 16.87
N ASN A 86 5.41 2.97 16.70
CA ASN A 86 4.84 3.72 17.82
C ASN A 86 3.44 3.22 18.20
N LEU A 87 2.69 2.65 17.24
CA LEU A 87 1.35 2.11 17.49
C LEU A 87 1.38 0.69 18.05
N GLU A 88 2.23 -0.17 17.48
CA GLU A 88 2.38 -1.56 17.88
C GLU A 88 3.48 -1.67 18.94
N GLN A 89 3.08 -1.90 20.19
CA GLN A 89 3.98 -1.93 21.34
C GLN A 89 5.06 -3.02 21.24
N ASP A 90 4.74 -4.12 20.57
CA ASP A 90 5.63 -5.26 20.42
C ASP A 90 6.53 -5.15 19.18
N TRP A 91 6.40 -4.08 18.38
CA TRP A 91 7.14 -3.94 17.13
C TRP A 91 8.23 -2.88 17.26
N ASN A 92 9.46 -3.28 16.98
CA ASN A 92 10.54 -2.33 16.73
C ASN A 92 10.45 -1.75 15.31
N PHE A 93 11.28 -0.74 15.03
CA PHE A 93 11.27 -0.05 13.73
C PHE A 93 11.65 -0.98 12.55
N LEU A 94 12.56 -1.94 12.77
CA LEU A 94 12.96 -2.90 11.73
C LEU A 94 11.80 -3.85 11.38
N GLU A 95 11.09 -4.35 12.38
CA GLU A 95 9.89 -5.17 12.20
C GLU A 95 8.80 -4.40 11.48
N SER A 96 8.66 -3.12 11.76
CA SER A 96 7.72 -2.22 11.09
C SER A 96 8.09 -1.98 9.61
N ILE A 97 9.39 -1.81 9.29
CA ILE A 97 9.87 -1.76 7.89
C ILE A 97 9.65 -3.10 7.19
N TYR A 98 9.96 -4.20 7.86
CA TYR A 98 9.78 -5.56 7.36
C TYR A 98 8.31 -5.82 7.02
N PHE A 99 7.39 -5.43 7.91
CA PHE A 99 5.95 -5.46 7.66
C PHE A 99 5.59 -4.66 6.40
N CYS A 100 6.07 -3.42 6.26
CA CYS A 100 5.80 -2.61 5.06
C CYS A 100 6.30 -3.31 3.79
N PHE A 101 7.49 -3.91 3.84
CA PHE A 101 8.07 -4.65 2.71
C PHE A 101 7.21 -5.85 2.30
N ILE A 102 6.91 -6.77 3.22
CA ILE A 102 6.13 -7.99 2.90
C ILE A 102 4.70 -7.66 2.46
N SER A 103 4.16 -6.54 2.95
CA SER A 103 2.82 -6.05 2.61
C SER A 103 2.77 -5.46 1.21
N LEU A 104 3.66 -4.50 0.91
CA LEU A 104 3.68 -3.79 -0.38
C LEU A 104 4.18 -4.65 -1.53
N SER A 105 5.06 -5.61 -1.25
CA SER A 105 5.50 -6.62 -2.22
C SER A 105 4.48 -7.73 -2.46
N THR A 106 3.33 -7.68 -1.74
CA THR A 106 2.24 -8.65 -1.77
C THR A 106 2.63 -10.09 -1.42
N ILE A 107 3.80 -10.29 -0.79
CA ILE A 107 4.23 -11.59 -0.21
C ILE A 107 3.28 -11.98 0.92
N GLY A 108 3.03 -11.05 1.86
CA GLY A 108 2.00 -11.14 2.87
C GLY A 108 2.07 -12.37 3.78
N LEU A 109 3.26 -12.65 4.37
CA LEU A 109 3.53 -13.80 5.25
C LEU A 109 2.56 -13.89 6.43
N GLY A 110 2.16 -12.76 7.02
CA GLY A 110 1.17 -12.71 8.09
C GLY A 110 1.71 -13.00 9.49
N ASP A 111 3.03 -13.06 9.64
CA ASP A 111 3.78 -13.06 10.91
C ASP A 111 3.65 -11.73 11.67
N TYR A 112 3.60 -10.62 10.94
CA TYR A 112 3.28 -9.29 11.45
C TYR A 112 1.98 -8.79 10.83
N VAL A 113 0.96 -8.52 11.65
CA VAL A 113 -0.32 -7.94 11.24
C VAL A 113 -0.74 -6.90 12.30
N PRO A 114 -0.96 -5.64 11.92
CA PRO A 114 -1.29 -4.59 12.89
C PRO A 114 -2.71 -4.78 13.42
N GLY A 115 -2.95 -4.42 14.68
CA GLY A 115 -4.27 -4.49 15.33
C GLY A 115 -4.71 -5.87 15.85
N GLU A 116 -3.80 -6.86 15.87
CA GLU A 116 -4.03 -8.19 16.45
C GLU A 116 -3.88 -8.21 17.98
N VAL A 117 -3.07 -7.32 18.58
CA VAL A 117 -2.83 -7.31 20.03
C VAL A 117 -4.08 -6.87 20.81
N GLN A 118 -4.51 -7.71 21.75
CA GLN A 118 -5.81 -7.62 22.46
C GLN A 118 -5.90 -6.45 23.46
N HIS A 119 -4.79 -5.78 23.78
CA HIS A 119 -4.69 -4.72 24.79
C HIS A 119 -4.32 -3.33 24.23
N GLN A 120 -4.71 -3.03 22.99
CA GLN A 120 -4.63 -1.67 22.47
C GLN A 120 -5.89 -0.86 22.84
N GLN A 121 -5.74 0.21 23.64
CA GLN A 121 -6.86 1.09 24.03
C GLN A 121 -7.63 1.70 22.83
N PHE A 122 -6.98 1.82 21.66
CA PHE A 122 -7.57 2.41 20.46
C PHE A 122 -7.95 1.37 19.39
N ARG A 123 -8.04 0.08 19.73
CA ARG A 123 -8.33 -1.01 18.78
C ARG A 123 -9.59 -0.78 17.95
N GLU A 124 -10.67 -0.29 18.58
CA GLU A 124 -11.93 -0.01 17.88
C GLU A 124 -11.81 1.20 16.92
N LEU A 125 -11.10 2.25 17.29
CA LEU A 125 -10.83 3.42 16.43
C LEU A 125 -9.85 3.10 15.30
N TYR A 126 -8.82 2.28 15.57
CA TYR A 126 -7.86 1.80 14.59
C TYR A 126 -8.55 0.89 13.57
N LYS A 127 -9.38 -0.05 14.04
CA LYS A 127 -10.24 -0.89 13.19
C LYS A 127 -11.28 -0.07 12.44
N LEU A 128 -11.90 0.96 13.04
CA LEU A 128 -12.78 1.88 12.32
C LEU A 128 -12.03 2.71 11.27
N GLY A 129 -10.78 3.11 11.52
CA GLY A 129 -9.95 3.86 10.58
C GLY A 129 -9.63 3.06 9.30
N ILE A 130 -9.46 1.74 9.44
CA ILE A 130 -9.27 0.80 8.31
C ILE A 130 -10.57 0.22 7.74
N THR A 131 -11.69 0.27 8.47
CA THR A 131 -13.01 -0.29 8.07
C THR A 131 -14.10 0.78 7.89
N GLY A 132 -13.71 2.06 7.82
CA GLY A 132 -14.56 3.24 7.99
C GLY A 132 -15.53 3.60 6.86
N GLN A 133 -15.99 2.62 6.07
CA GLN A 133 -16.97 2.85 5.00
C GLN A 133 -18.28 2.04 5.16
N TYR A 134 -18.34 1.03 6.05
CA TYR A 134 -19.48 0.09 6.06
C TYR A 134 -20.49 0.23 7.22
N LEU A 135 -20.25 1.10 8.20
CA LEU A 135 -21.14 1.21 9.37
C LEU A 135 -22.00 2.48 9.43
N HIS A 136 -22.12 3.24 8.33
CA HIS A 136 -22.98 4.43 8.29
C HIS A 136 -24.23 4.26 7.41
N THR A 137 -24.68 3.02 7.15
CA THR A 137 -25.88 2.76 6.32
C THR A 137 -26.72 1.53 6.69
N CYS A 138 -26.69 1.08 7.95
CA CYS A 138 -27.72 0.20 8.50
C CYS A 138 -28.32 0.81 9.76
#